data_AF-A0A392S6F8-F1
#
_entry.id   AF-A0A392S6F8-F1
#
_cell.length_a   1.000
_cell.length_b   1.000
_cell.length_c   1.000
_cell.angle_alpha   90.00
_cell.angle_beta   90.00
_cell.angle_gamma   90.00
#
_symmetry.space_group_name_H-M   'P 1'
#
loop_
_entity.id
_entity.type
_entity.pdbx_description
1 polymer ?
#
loop_
_entity_poly.entity_id
_entity_poly.type
_entity_poly.pdbx_seq_one_letter_code
_entity_poly.pdbx_strand_id
1 'polypeptide(L)'
;MDLFDECLLIVERCLADAKMDKSSVDDVVLVGGSSRIPKVQQLLQDFFEGKELCKSINPDEAVAYGAAVQAALLSEDSKNVPNLVLIDVAPLSLGW
;
A
#
# COMPACT_ATOMS: atom_id res chain seq x y z
N MET A 1 4.77 24.50 -0.88
CA MET A 1 3.83 23.49 -0.36
C MET A 1 4.54 22.72 0.73
N ASP A 2 3.82 22.27 1.75
CA ASP A 2 4.37 21.37 2.77
C ASP A 2 4.55 19.98 2.13
N LEU A 3 5.67 19.30 2.43
CA LEU A 3 5.98 17.97 1.89
C LEU A 3 4.90 16.94 2.28
N PHE A 4 4.28 17.14 3.44
CA PHE A 4 3.19 16.28 3.89
C PHE A 4 1.92 16.43 3.04
N ASP A 5 1.62 17.63 2.54
CA ASP A 5 0.47 17.87 1.66
C ASP A 5 0.71 17.22 0.29
N GLU A 6 1.95 17.22 -0.19
CA GLU A 6 2.33 16.54 -1.43
C GLU A 6 2.12 15.02 -1.37
N CYS A 7 2.32 14.40 -0.20
CA CYS A 7 2.01 12.98 0.00
C CYS A 7 0.52 12.67 -0.18
N LEU A 8 -0.38 13.54 0.31
CA LEU A 8 -1.83 13.35 0.17
C LEU A 8 -2.29 13.45 -1.29
N LEU A 9 -1.67 14.33 -2.09
CA LEU A 9 -1.98 14.44 -3.52
C LEU A 9 -1.72 13.12 -4.28
N ILE A 10 -0.75 12.32 -3.84
CA ILE A 10 -0.49 11.00 -4.45
C ILE A 10 -1.60 10.00 -4.11
N VAL A 11 -2.12 10.05 -2.87
CA VAL A 11 -3.25 9.19 -2.45
C VAL A 11 -4.51 9.54 -3.25
N GLU A 12 -4.81 10.82 -3.42
CA GLU A 12 -5.94 11.30 -4.22
C GLU A 12 -5.84 10.84 -5.68
N ARG A 13 -4.65 10.98 -6.30
CA ARG A 13 -4.41 10.52 -7.67
C ARG A 13 -4.58 9.01 -7.81
N CYS A 14 -4.08 8.23 -6.85
CA CYS A 14 -4.25 6.77 -6.85
C CYS A 14 -5.72 6.36 -6.85
N LEU A 15 -6.55 6.99 -6.01
CA LEU A 15 -8.00 6.74 -5.97
C LEU A 15 -8.69 7.19 -7.28
N ALA A 16 -8.30 8.33 -7.83
CA ALA A 16 -8.82 8.82 -9.10
C ALA A 16 -8.50 7.87 -10.27
N ASP A 17 -7.26 7.39 -10.36
CA ASP A 17 -6.81 6.44 -11.39
C ASP A 17 -7.53 5.07 -11.23
N ALA A 18 -7.76 4.64 -9.99
CA ALA A 18 -8.54 3.45 -9.67
C ALA A 18 -10.07 3.64 -9.88
N LYS A 19 -10.53 4.89 -10.08
CA LYS A 19 -11.95 5.27 -10.13
C LYS A 19 -12.72 4.84 -8.87
N MET A 20 -12.08 4.93 -7.72
CA MET A 20 -12.62 4.54 -6.43
C MET A 20 -12.89 5.75 -5.56
N ASP A 21 -14.00 5.70 -4.82
CA ASP A 21 -14.24 6.65 -3.75
C ASP A 21 -13.45 6.23 -2.49
N LYS A 22 -12.92 7.18 -1.73
CA LYS A 22 -12.18 6.90 -0.50
C LYS A 22 -12.98 6.11 0.54
N SER A 23 -14.31 6.22 0.56
CA SER A 23 -15.19 5.43 1.43
C SER A 23 -15.20 3.94 1.09
N SER A 24 -14.78 3.57 -0.13
CA SER A 24 -14.68 2.17 -0.58
C SER A 24 -13.37 1.50 -0.14
N VAL A 25 -12.45 2.22 0.50
CA VAL A 25 -11.22 1.65 1.05
C VAL A 25 -11.53 1.05 2.41
N ASP A 26 -11.46 -0.26 2.57
CA ASP A 26 -11.78 -0.95 3.83
C ASP A 26 -10.70 -0.78 4.91
N ASP A 27 -9.43 -0.93 4.52
CA ASP A 27 -8.27 -0.88 5.40
C ASP A 27 -7.15 0.00 4.83
N VAL A 28 -6.43 0.70 5.71
CA VAL A 28 -5.25 1.50 5.33
C VAL A 28 -4.02 0.90 5.99
N VAL A 29 -3.20 0.19 5.21
CA VAL A 29 -1.97 -0.47 5.69
C VAL A 29 -0.77 0.46 5.53
N LEU A 30 -0.01 0.66 6.60
CA LEU A 30 1.18 1.50 6.62
C LEU A 30 2.46 0.66 6.51
N VAL A 31 3.33 1.02 5.57
CA VAL A 31 4.61 0.35 5.33
C VAL A 31 5.72 1.39 5.13
N GLY A 32 6.94 1.07 5.56
CA GLY A 32 8.12 1.93 5.48
C GLY A 32 8.31 2.83 6.71
N GLY A 33 9.57 3.14 7.06
CA GLY A 33 9.91 3.84 8.31
C GLY A 33 9.25 5.22 8.49
N SER A 34 9.11 5.99 7.40
CA SER A 34 8.47 7.32 7.44
C SER A 34 6.97 7.27 7.76
N SER A 35 6.31 6.11 7.63
CA SER A 35 4.91 5.93 8.04
C SER A 35 4.70 6.01 9.56
N ARG A 36 5.79 5.95 10.36
CA ARG A 36 5.78 6.13 11.81
C ARG A 36 5.66 7.60 12.23
N ILE A 37 5.81 8.55 11.30
CA ILE A 37 5.71 9.98 11.60
C ILE A 37 4.25 10.31 11.98
N PRO A 38 3.99 10.87 13.18
CA PRO A 38 2.62 11.11 13.65
C PRO A 38 1.80 12.02 12.72
N LYS A 39 2.44 13.01 12.08
CA LYS A 39 1.77 13.91 11.15
C LYS A 39 1.24 13.19 9.90
N VAL A 40 1.99 12.22 9.36
CA VAL A 40 1.54 11.39 8.23
C VAL A 40 0.32 10.57 8.61
N GLN A 41 0.36 9.95 9.78
CA GLN A 41 -0.76 9.14 10.27
C GLN A 41 -2.01 10.00 10.48
N GLN A 42 -1.87 11.18 11.09
CA GLN A 42 -2.99 12.10 11.28
C GLN A 42 -3.61 12.51 9.94
N LEU A 43 -2.78 12.89 8.96
CA LEU A 43 -3.27 13.31 7.64
C LEU A 43 -4.03 12.19 6.93
N LEU A 44 -3.54 10.94 7.00
CA LEU A 44 -4.23 9.79 6.42
C LEU A 44 -5.54 9.48 7.16
N GLN A 45 -5.54 9.56 8.50
CA GLN A 45 -6.77 9.39 9.28
C GLN A 45 -7.82 10.44 8.91
N ASP A 46 -7.42 11.72 8.84
CA ASP A 46 -8.31 12.81 8.44
C ASP A 46 -8.84 12.61 7.01
N PHE A 47 -7.96 12.20 6.09
CA PHE A 47 -8.31 11.94 4.69
C PHE A 47 -9.36 10.82 4.55
N PHE A 48 -9.16 9.72 5.27
CA PHE A 48 -10.05 8.55 5.31
C PHE A 48 -11.13 8.67 6.42
N GLU A 49 -11.55 9.88 6.76
CA GLU A 49 -12.74 10.17 7.60
C GLU A 49 -12.67 9.56 9.01
N GLY A 50 -11.49 9.60 9.61
CA GLY A 50 -11.22 9.11 10.97
C GLY A 50 -11.02 7.60 11.05
N LYS A 51 -10.92 6.90 9.92
CA LYS A 51 -10.65 5.45 9.88
C LYS A 51 -9.37 5.10 10.63
N GLU A 52 -9.42 4.05 11.44
CA GLU A 52 -8.23 3.55 12.13
C GLU A 52 -7.24 2.94 11.12
N LEU A 53 -5.98 3.36 11.22
CA LEU A 53 -4.91 2.84 10.36
C LEU A 53 -4.50 1.45 10.85
N CYS A 54 -4.29 0.53 9.93
CA CYS A 54 -3.91 -0.84 10.24
C CYS A 54 -2.49 -0.91 10.82
N LYS A 55 -2.39 -1.42 12.06
CA LYS A 55 -1.14 -1.57 12.82
C LYS A 55 -0.76 -3.03 13.07
N SER A 56 -1.48 -3.98 12.48
CA SER A 56 -1.23 -5.42 12.66
C SER A 56 -0.02 -5.93 11.87
N ILE A 57 0.56 -5.09 11.00
CA ILE A 57 1.67 -5.42 10.11
C ILE A 57 2.91 -4.63 10.52
N ASN A 58 4.07 -5.31 10.58
CA ASN A 58 5.34 -4.66 10.84
C ASN A 58 5.78 -3.82 9.60
N PRO A 59 5.84 -2.49 9.68
CA PRO A 59 6.09 -1.64 8.52
C PRO A 59 7.51 -1.80 7.94
N ASP A 60 8.47 -2.31 8.71
CA ASP A 60 9.86 -2.45 8.26
C ASP A 60 10.10 -3.79 7.53
N GLU A 61 9.29 -4.81 7.82
CA GLU A 61 9.49 -6.18 7.31
C GLU A 61 8.46 -6.59 6.26
N ALA A 62 7.31 -5.91 6.19
CA ALA A 62 6.18 -6.29 5.34
C ALA A 62 6.57 -6.49 3.87
N VAL A 63 7.40 -5.58 3.32
CA VAL A 63 7.85 -5.65 1.92
C VAL A 63 8.72 -6.89 1.69
N ALA A 64 9.70 -7.14 2.56
CA ALA A 64 10.59 -8.28 2.44
C ALA A 64 9.83 -9.60 2.61
N TYR A 65 8.86 -9.64 3.52
CA TYR A 65 8.01 -10.80 3.73
C TYR A 65 7.17 -11.12 2.49
N GLY A 66 6.49 -10.12 1.90
CA GLY A 66 5.73 -10.30 0.67
C GLY A 66 6.59 -10.77 -0.51
N ALA A 67 7.79 -10.22 -0.65
CA ALA A 67 8.76 -10.66 -1.66
C ALA A 67 9.20 -12.12 -1.46
N ALA A 68 9.42 -12.55 -0.22
CA ALA A 68 9.77 -13.93 0.10
C ALA A 68 8.63 -14.91 -0.23
N VAL A 69 7.38 -14.52 0.05
CA VAL A 69 6.19 -15.31 -0.35
C VAL A 69 6.11 -15.46 -1.87
N GLN A 70 6.31 -14.37 -2.61
CA GLN A 70 6.32 -14.40 -4.07
C GLN A 70 7.47 -15.27 -4.63
N ALA A 71 8.66 -15.20 -4.02
CA ALA A 71 9.79 -16.05 -4.40
C ALA A 71 9.51 -17.53 -4.14
N ALA A 72 8.86 -17.86 -3.02
CA ALA A 72 8.44 -19.22 -2.70
C ALA A 72 7.42 -19.76 -3.70
N LEU A 73 6.48 -18.93 -4.18
CA LEU A 73 5.52 -19.29 -5.23
C LEU A 73 6.19 -19.65 -6.56
N LEU A 74 7.29 -18.98 -6.89
CA LEU A 74 8.06 -19.23 -8.11
C LEU A 74 9.04 -20.40 -7.98
N SER A 75 9.29 -20.88 -6.75
CA SER A 75 10.19 -21.99 -6.49
C SER A 75 9.45 -23.33 -6.53
N GLU A 76 10.01 -24.28 -7.28
CA GLU A 76 9.43 -25.62 -7.48
C GLU A 76 9.51 -26.51 -6.22
N ASP A 77 10.34 -26.16 -5.24
CA ASP A 77 10.59 -26.97 -4.04
C ASP A 77 9.70 -26.61 -2.83
N SER A 78 8.88 -25.57 -2.96
CA SER A 78 8.07 -25.03 -1.86
C SER A 78 6.76 -25.80 -1.66
N LYS A 79 6.72 -26.70 -0.66
CA LYS A 79 5.58 -27.62 -0.48
C LYS A 79 4.32 -27.02 0.16
N ASN A 80 4.39 -25.81 0.73
CA ASN A 80 3.30 -25.21 1.52
C ASN A 80 3.14 -23.71 1.25
N VAL A 81 2.96 -23.31 -0.01
CA VAL A 81 2.72 -21.90 -0.35
C VAL A 81 1.23 -21.72 -0.66
N PRO A 82 0.55 -20.69 -0.11
CA PRO A 82 -0.85 -20.43 -0.43
C PRO A 82 -1.02 -20.16 -1.93
N ASN A 83 -2.07 -20.69 -2.54
CA ASN A 83 -2.39 -20.36 -3.93
C ASN A 83 -2.80 -18.88 -4.01
N LEU A 84 -1.91 -18.03 -4.51
CA LEU A 84 -2.09 -16.58 -4.61
C LEU A 84 -1.95 -16.17 -6.07
N VAL A 85 -2.93 -15.41 -6.56
CA VAL A 85 -2.87 -14.75 -7.86
C VAL A 85 -2.70 -13.26 -7.61
N LEU A 86 -1.59 -12.69 -8.10
CA LEU A 86 -1.31 -11.26 -8.06
C LEU A 86 -1.49 -10.66 -9.46
N ILE A 87 -2.26 -9.59 -9.55
CA ILE A 87 -2.43 -8.81 -10.78
C ILE A 87 -1.97 -7.39 -10.45
N ASP A 88 -1.00 -6.88 -11.22
CA ASP A 88 -0.41 -5.56 -11.02
C ASP A 88 -0.56 -4.71 -12.29
N VAL A 89 -0.32 -3.41 -12.18
CA VAL A 89 -0.52 -2.42 -13.25
C VAL A 89 0.80 -1.76 -13.66
N ALA A 90 0.94 -1.43 -14.95
CA ALA A 90 2.01 -0.55 -15.40
C ALA A 90 1.60 0.92 -15.13
N PRO A 91 2.35 1.69 -14.32
CA PRO A 91 1.90 3.02 -13.88
C PRO A 91 2.00 4.10 -14.97
N LEU A 92 2.71 3.83 -16.06
CA LEU A 92 2.91 4.77 -17.17
C LEU A 92 2.65 4.05 -18.50
N SER A 93 2.20 4.82 -19.49
CA SER A 93 2.00 4.32 -20.84
C SER A 93 3.33 3.94 -21.48
N LEU A 94 3.36 2.79 -22.14
CA LEU A 94 4.50 2.32 -22.93
C LEU A 94 4.22 2.66 -24.40
N GLY A 95 4.90 3.68 -24.91
CA GLY A 95 4.92 4.00 -26.34
C GLY A 95 5.94 3.13 -27.08
N TRP A 96 5.72 2.98 -28.38
CA TRP A 96 6.68 2.38 -29.32
C TRP A 96 7.17 3.45 -30.28
#